data_AF-A0A1J6KBC9-F1
#
_entry.id   AF-A0A1J6KBC9-F1
#
_cell.length_a   1.000
_cell.length_b   1.000
_cell.length_c   1.000
_cell.angle_alpha   90.00
_cell.angle_beta   90.00
_cell.angle_gamma   90.00
#
_symmetry.space_group_name_H-M   'P 1'
#
loop_
_entity.id
_entity.type
_entity.pdbx_description
1 polymer ?
#
loop_
_entity_poly.entity_id
_entity_poly.type
_entity_poly.pdbx_seq_one_letter_code
_entity_poly.pdbx_strand_id
1 'polypeptide(L)' 'IGSSIDGIEKVQIPDDLLINNCDDPISAIVESTYPDFFNHVNDIDYLQQRAILAPTLDMVESINEYM' A
#
# COMPACT_ATOMS: atom_id res chain seq x y z
N ILE A 1 -30.08 25.31 -10.99
CA ILE A 1 -30.26 23.97 -10.41
C ILE A 1 -29.00 23.70 -9.61
N GLY A 2 -29.03 24.01 -8.31
CA GLY A 2 -27.92 23.69 -7.41
C GLY A 2 -28.11 22.25 -6.97
N SER A 3 -27.27 21.34 -7.48
CA SER A 3 -27.15 20.00 -6.91
C SER A 3 -25.99 20.05 -5.96
N SER A 4 -26.24 19.81 -4.68
CA SER A 4 -25.21 19.76 -3.63
C SER A 4 -24.09 18.82 -4.03
N ILE A 5 -22.92 19.39 -4.34
CA ILE A 5 -21.67 18.64 -4.31
C ILE A 5 -21.25 18.59 -2.85
N ASP A 6 -21.60 17.52 -2.14
CA ASP A 6 -21.26 17.35 -0.73
C ASP A 6 -19.76 17.06 -0.51
N GLY A 7 -18.89 17.51 -1.43
CA GLY A 7 -17.42 17.47 -1.34
C GLY A 7 -16.77 16.08 -1.25
N ILE A 8 -17.56 15.01 -1.15
CA ILE A 8 -17.10 13.64 -0.94
C ILE A 8 -17.48 12.82 -2.17
N GLU A 9 -16.57 12.78 -3.14
CA GLU A 9 -16.66 11.87 -4.28
C GLU A 9 -15.97 10.55 -3.91
N LYS A 10 -16.68 9.43 -4.03
CA LYS A 10 -16.12 8.10 -3.75
C LYS A 10 -15.40 7.59 -4.99
N VAL A 11 -14.12 7.28 -4.86
CA VAL A 11 -13.34 6.63 -5.91
C VAL A 11 -13.35 5.12 -5.65
N GLN A 12 -13.78 4.34 -6.66
CA GLN A 12 -13.65 2.89 -6.61
C GLN A 12 -12.23 2.48 -6.96
N ILE A 13 -11.63 1.60 -6.16
CA ILE A 13 -10.34 1.00 -6.48
C ILE A 13 -10.58 -0.17 -7.44
N PRO A 14 -9.91 -0.21 -8.61
CA PRO A 14 -9.96 -1.34 -9.52
C PRO A 14 -9.58 -2.68 -8.86
N ASP A 15 -10.31 -3.75 -9.18
CA ASP A 15 -10.13 -5.08 -8.57
C ASP A 15 -8.73 -5.68 -8.80
N ASP A 16 -8.06 -5.31 -9.90
CA ASP A 16 -6.70 -5.73 -10.25
C ASP A 16 -5.63 -5.08 -9.36
N LEU A 17 -5.97 -3.96 -8.71
CA LEU A 17 -5.11 -3.30 -7.72
C LEU A 17 -5.36 -3.79 -6.30
N LEU A 18 -6.39 -4.62 -6.08
CA LEU A 18 -6.71 -5.15 -4.76
C LEU A 18 -5.89 -6.41 -4.47
N ILE A 19 -5.23 -6.40 -3.31
CA ILE A 19 -4.63 -7.61 -2.74
C ILE A 19 -5.75 -8.37 -2.03
N ASN A 20 -6.21 -9.45 -2.64
CA ASN A 20 -7.33 -10.26 -2.14
C ASN A 20 -6.84 -11.46 -1.31
N ASN A 21 -7.66 -11.92 -0.36
CA ASN A 21 -7.47 -13.18 0.38
C ASN A 21 -6.10 -13.33 1.06
N CYS A 22 -5.73 -12.37 1.92
CA CYS A 22 -4.53 -12.46 2.75
C CYS A 22 -4.87 -12.83 4.20
N ASP A 23 -4.08 -13.72 4.80
CA ASP A 23 -4.20 -14.07 6.22
C ASP A 23 -3.62 -12.96 7.11
N ASP A 24 -2.49 -12.39 6.70
CA ASP A 24 -1.90 -11.20 7.31
C ASP A 24 -1.80 -10.05 6.28
N PRO A 25 -2.59 -8.97 6.45
CA PRO A 25 -2.57 -7.82 5.55
C PRO A 25 -1.21 -7.12 5.46
N ILE A 26 -0.42 -7.09 6.54
CA ILE A 26 0.88 -6.40 6.54
C ILE A 26 1.88 -7.18 5.70
N SER A 27 2.04 -8.49 5.97
CA SER A 27 2.88 -9.37 5.14
C SER A 27 2.49 -9.27 3.67
N ALA A 28 1.19 -9.32 3.37
CA ALA A 28 0.70 -9.27 1.99
C ALA A 28 1.02 -7.95 1.28
N ILE A 29 0.92 -6.81 1.96
CA ILE A 29 1.33 -5.50 1.41
C ILE A 29 2.83 -5.49 1.12
N VAL A 30 3.65 -5.96 2.07
CA VAL A 30 5.11 -5.96 1.94
C VAL A 30 5.55 -6.89 0.80
N GLU A 31 5.03 -8.12 0.74
CA GLU A 31 5.33 -9.09 -0.31
C GLU A 31 4.87 -8.61 -1.69
N SER A 32 3.66 -8.03 -1.77
CA SER A 32 3.16 -7.48 -3.04
C SER A 32 3.98 -6.28 -3.52
N THR A 33 4.50 -5.48 -2.61
CA THR A 33 5.29 -4.29 -2.95
C THR A 33 6.74 -4.65 -3.27
N TYR A 34 7.31 -5.60 -2.53
CA TYR A 34 8.69 -6.06 -2.64
C TYR A 34 8.79 -7.57 -2.88
N PRO A 35 8.37 -8.06 -4.06
CA PRO A 35 8.30 -9.50 -4.35
C PRO A 35 9.66 -10.22 -4.28
N ASP A 36 10.77 -9.48 -4.42
CA ASP A 36 12.13 -10.03 -4.29
C ASP A 36 13.02 -9.17 -3.39
N PHE A 37 12.50 -8.83 -2.21
CA PHE A 37 13.18 -7.94 -1.27
C PHE A 37 14.61 -8.36 -0.94
N PHE A 38 14.85 -9.63 -0.61
CA PHE A 38 16.17 -10.09 -0.16
C PHE A 38 17.27 -9.95 -1.21
N ASN A 39 16.94 -10.13 -2.49
CA ASN A 39 17.90 -9.96 -3.57
C ASN A 39 18.16 -8.48 -3.90
N HIS A 40 17.20 -7.59 -3.59
CA HIS A 40 17.25 -6.17 -3.93
C HIS A 40 17.36 -5.22 -2.71
N VAL A 41 17.65 -5.73 -1.52
CA VAL A 41 17.69 -4.92 -0.28
C VAL A 41 18.75 -3.80 -0.32
N ASN A 42 19.81 -3.97 -1.11
CA ASN A 42 20.85 -2.95 -1.31
C ASN A 42 20.66 -2.15 -2.62
N ASP A 43 19.61 -2.43 -3.39
CA ASP A 43 19.29 -1.75 -4.64
C ASP A 43 18.39 -0.55 -4.34
N ILE A 44 19.02 0.62 -4.22
CA ILE A 44 18.34 1.87 -3.86
C ILE A 44 17.26 2.22 -4.90
N ASP A 45 17.53 1.99 -6.20
CA ASP A 45 16.60 2.33 -7.27
C ASP A 45 15.36 1.42 -7.21
N TYR A 46 15.55 0.12 -6.90
CA TYR A 46 14.44 -0.81 -6.67
C TYR A 46 13.54 -0.36 -5.52
N LEU A 47 14.14 0.01 -4.37
CA LEU A 47 13.41 0.40 -3.17
C LEU A 47 12.68 1.74 -3.34
N GLN A 48 13.31 2.74 -3.95
CA GLN A 48 12.70 4.07 -4.13
C GLN A 48 11.47 4.06 -5.02
N GLN A 49 11.39 3.11 -5.97
CA GLN A 49 10.23 2.96 -6.85
C GLN A 49 9.04 2.25 -6.19
N ARG A 50 9.18 1.77 -4.95
CA ARG A 50 8.25 0.84 -4.27
C ARG A 50 7.79 1.37 -2.91
N ALA A 51 7.52 2.67 -2.83
CA ALA A 51 7.06 3.29 -1.60
C ALA A 51 5.69 2.73 -1.16
N ILE A 52 5.55 2.40 0.13
CA ILE A 52 4.26 2.08 0.75
C ILE A 52 3.72 3.36 1.39
N LEU A 53 2.58 3.84 0.90
CA LEU A 53 1.89 4.98 1.46
C LEU A 53 0.77 4.49 2.39
N ALA A 54 0.84 4.87 3.67
CA ALA A 54 -0.19 4.57 4.65
C ALA A 54 -0.97 5.82 5.07
N PRO A 55 -2.26 5.71 5.40
CA PRO A 55 -3.11 6.84 5.74
C PRO A 55 -2.85 7.40 7.15
N THR A 56 -2.25 6.61 8.04
CA THR A 56 -1.98 6.97 9.45
C THR A 56 -0.58 6.56 9.87
N LEU A 57 -0.05 7.22 10.90
CA LEU A 57 1.28 6.90 11.46
C LEU A 57 1.33 5.49 12.07
N ASP A 58 0.30 5.09 12.83
CA ASP A 58 0.23 3.75 13.45
C ASP A 58 0.38 2.62 12.41
N MET A 59 -0.16 2.83 11.21
CA MET A 59 -0.05 1.87 10.12
C MET A 59 1.35 1.88 9.49
N VAL A 60 2.02 3.04 9.40
CA VAL A 60 3.44 3.12 9.04
C VAL A 60 4.30 2.38 10.05
N GLU A 61 4.06 2.58 11.35
CA GLU A 61 4.79 1.90 12.43
C GLU A 61 4.62 0.38 12.32
N SER A 62 3.39 -0.10 12.13
CA SER A 62 3.11 -1.54 12.01
C SER A 62 3.83 -2.18 10.81
N ILE A 63 3.93 -1.46 9.68
CA ILE A 63 4.68 -1.93 8.49
C ILE A 63 6.19 -1.95 8.78
N ASN A 64 6.71 -0.92 9.44
CA ASN A 64 8.13 -0.83 9.79
C ASN A 64 8.56 -1.87 10.83
N GLU A 65 7.69 -2.28 11.75
CA GLU A 65 7.96 -3.35 12.71
C GLU A 65 8.02 -4.74 12.07
N TYR A 66 7.31 -4.92 10.95
CA TYR A 66 7.34 -6.17 10.19
C TYR A 66 8.63 -6.33 9.36
N MET A 67 9.15 -5.22 8.82
CA MET A 67 10.36 -5.20 7.99
C MET A 67 11.65 -5.36 8.81
#